data_AF-A0A5C5UV14-F1
#
_entry.id   AF-A0A5C5UV14-F1
#
_cell.length_a   1.000
_cell.length_b   1.000
_cell.length_c   1.000
_cell.angle_alpha   90.00
_cell.angle_beta   90.00
_cell.angle_gamma   90.00
#
_symmetry.space_group_name_H-M   'P 1'
#
loop_
_entity.id
_entity.type
_entity.pdbx_description
1 polymer ?
#
loop_
_entity_poly.entity_id
_entity_poly.type
_entity_poly.pdbx_seq_one_letter_code
_entity_poly.pdbx_strand_id
1 'polypeptide(L)'
;MSVTSPTAVDAILHGDCLERLREQPNNSVDMAFADPPFNIGFEYDQYHDDHADDDYMAWCRDWMSELHRVLKPGGAFWLAIGDEFAADLRVDAHRNIGFEPRNWIVWYYTFGQNCKRKFNRSHVHIFHFTKEGAEPHTFNAEDPKVRVPSARALVYGDKRANPTGRLPDDTWILRPQDLRDQPEAFQPMDDTWYYSRVAGTFKERQGFHGCQMPEQLLGRIVRISSNPGDLVLDPFAGSGTTLAVAKKLGRRWLGFELSDEYVRYANERLDSAEEGDELSGPVDPVSSSPTTAAGRRLKDHPLLPTFEKDDFEPELKQAATAEEVEDQAAPEAGELAAAAAQAVIAAAGAPEQPVAPPRKQKSLREMQQQVIVDAFHDTHEGYSVDWLLCSPELQEAFHAKCRESGMIGRAGDWNRELLKLRKAGRLARRDDEKHGWLKKVEFSPEQRDEFAFAGEIAWAEMERKFPGWSLDALLCSPGKAYLFDRTAAKYVKDHDPAELRWAALRLRKVRHSLATEAKQYHFVLEKKDFPRFQPWSRFKADKLDEQPGIYLLRNRSKEALYLGETLDLGRRLAAHAAASAPGRSVTQVGVILSEDLPSDEYRELLWVNLVGRYNPRLNIPALEVTLD
;
A
#
# COMPACT_ATOMS: atom_id res chain seq x y z
N MET A 1 0.74 37.49 -39.88
CA MET A 1 1.24 36.37 -39.05
C MET A 1 2.69 36.67 -38.72
N SER A 2 3.15 36.37 -37.50
CA SER A 2 4.59 36.33 -37.24
C SER A 2 5.16 35.08 -37.91
N VAL A 3 6.31 35.17 -38.57
CA VAL A 3 6.99 33.99 -39.11
C VAL A 3 7.86 33.42 -38.00
N THR A 4 7.37 32.36 -37.36
CA THR A 4 8.15 31.59 -36.38
C THR A 4 9.42 31.07 -37.06
N SER A 5 10.57 31.14 -36.37
CA SER A 5 11.82 30.58 -36.90
C SER A 5 11.68 29.07 -37.09
N PRO A 6 12.19 28.47 -38.19
CA PRO A 6 12.21 27.01 -38.35
C PRO A 6 13.07 26.30 -37.28
N THR A 7 13.93 27.04 -36.56
CA THR A 7 14.70 26.55 -35.40
C THR A 7 14.27 27.25 -34.10
N ALA A 8 12.99 27.62 -33.97
CA ALA A 8 12.46 28.14 -32.72
C ALA A 8 12.41 27.05 -31.64
N VAL A 9 12.49 27.46 -30.38
CA VAL A 9 12.29 26.61 -29.20
C VAL A 9 11.28 27.27 -28.27
N ASP A 10 10.66 26.47 -27.41
CA ASP A 10 9.39 26.75 -26.73
C ASP A 10 8.25 27.01 -27.74
N ALA A 11 8.19 26.17 -28.78
CA ALA A 11 7.22 26.27 -29.86
C ALA A 11 6.79 24.90 -30.40
N ILE A 12 5.56 24.82 -30.90
CA ILE A 12 5.14 23.77 -31.84
C ILE A 12 5.30 24.33 -33.25
N LEU A 13 6.06 23.65 -34.11
CA LEU A 13 6.18 23.97 -35.51
C LEU A 13 5.22 23.09 -36.33
N HIS A 14 4.16 23.68 -36.88
CA HIS A 14 3.25 22.99 -37.78
C HIS A 14 4.00 22.49 -39.03
N GLY A 15 3.87 21.20 -39.34
CA GLY A 15 4.38 20.58 -40.57
C GLY A 15 4.69 19.10 -40.38
N ASP A 16 5.14 18.44 -41.45
CA ASP A 16 5.65 17.08 -41.38
C ASP A 16 6.88 16.98 -40.45
N CYS A 17 6.93 15.90 -39.66
CA CYS A 17 7.99 15.66 -38.69
C CYS A 17 9.38 15.52 -39.32
N LEU A 18 9.48 14.93 -40.52
CA LEU A 18 10.74 14.65 -41.19
C LEU A 18 11.27 15.91 -41.90
N GLU A 19 10.39 16.73 -42.49
CA GLU A 19 10.74 18.09 -42.93
C GLU A 19 11.22 18.96 -41.76
N ARG A 20 10.48 18.99 -40.64
CA ARG A 20 10.83 19.80 -39.47
C ARG A 20 12.09 19.33 -38.75
N LEU A 21 12.37 18.03 -38.71
CA LEU A 21 13.64 17.47 -38.22
C LEU A 21 14.82 17.95 -39.07
N ARG A 22 14.71 17.89 -40.42
CA ARG A 22 15.75 18.30 -41.38
C ARG A 22 16.15 19.78 -41.23
N GLU A 23 15.24 20.64 -40.78
CA GLU A 23 15.52 22.05 -40.48
C GLU A 23 16.36 22.25 -39.20
N GLN A 24 16.36 21.31 -38.26
CA GLN A 24 17.04 21.50 -36.96
C GLN A 24 18.56 21.27 -37.06
N PRO A 25 19.39 21.99 -36.27
CA PRO A 25 20.84 21.77 -36.23
C PRO A 25 21.23 20.39 -35.67
N ASN A 26 22.35 19.84 -36.16
CA ASN A 26 22.96 18.62 -35.59
C ASN A 26 23.30 18.83 -34.11
N ASN A 27 23.11 17.80 -33.27
CA ASN A 27 23.47 17.81 -31.84
C ASN A 27 22.89 19.01 -31.05
N SER A 28 21.64 19.39 -31.34
CA SER A 28 20.91 20.49 -30.68
C SER A 28 20.02 20.03 -29.52
N VAL A 29 19.49 18.80 -29.57
CA VAL A 29 18.49 18.25 -28.64
C VAL A 29 19.14 17.38 -27.56
N ASP A 30 18.69 17.48 -26.31
CA ASP A 30 19.19 16.68 -25.18
C ASP A 30 18.43 15.36 -25.01
N MET A 31 17.10 15.43 -25.14
CA MET A 31 16.19 14.31 -25.02
C MET A 31 15.11 14.38 -26.10
N ALA A 32 14.75 13.24 -26.69
CA ALA A 32 13.55 13.08 -27.50
C ALA A 32 12.61 12.02 -26.92
N PHE A 33 11.30 12.26 -27.02
CA PHE A 33 10.26 11.24 -26.81
C PHE A 33 9.33 11.24 -28.03
N ALA A 34 9.07 10.07 -28.61
CA ALA A 34 8.24 9.90 -29.79
C ALA A 34 7.10 8.88 -29.52
N ASP A 35 5.87 9.27 -29.84
CA ASP A 35 4.66 8.43 -29.85
C ASP A 35 4.06 8.48 -31.28
N PRO A 36 4.73 7.86 -32.27
CA PRO A 36 4.30 7.90 -33.67
C PRO A 36 2.93 7.22 -33.86
N PRO A 37 2.27 7.42 -35.02
CA PRO A 37 1.20 6.53 -35.48
C PRO A 37 1.68 5.07 -35.48
N PHE A 38 0.86 4.14 -35.00
CA PHE A 38 1.25 2.74 -34.78
C PHE A 38 1.02 1.82 -36.00
N ASN A 39 0.47 2.35 -37.09
CA ASN A 39 0.05 1.62 -38.29
C ASN A 39 -0.99 0.52 -37.98
N ILE A 40 -2.09 0.92 -37.33
CA ILE A 40 -3.16 0.05 -36.81
C ILE A 40 -4.57 0.45 -37.30
N GLY A 41 -4.66 1.32 -38.29
CA GLY A 41 -5.91 1.85 -38.84
C GLY A 41 -6.59 2.89 -37.94
N PHE A 42 -5.83 3.70 -37.19
CA PHE A 42 -6.39 4.80 -36.39
C PHE A 42 -6.80 6.00 -37.26
N GLU A 43 -8.02 6.50 -37.06
CA GLU A 43 -8.55 7.69 -37.75
C GLU A 43 -7.96 8.99 -37.17
N TYR A 44 -6.87 9.48 -37.76
CA TYR A 44 -6.38 10.85 -37.61
C TYR A 44 -7.10 11.79 -38.59
N ASP A 45 -6.94 13.11 -38.41
CA ASP A 45 -7.57 14.14 -39.25
C ASP A 45 -6.78 14.44 -40.54
N GLN A 46 -5.44 14.39 -40.49
CA GLN A 46 -4.55 14.65 -41.65
C GLN A 46 -3.57 13.51 -41.98
N TYR A 47 -3.59 12.40 -41.25
CA TYR A 47 -2.71 11.24 -41.46
C TYR A 47 -3.50 9.94 -41.68
N HIS A 48 -2.92 8.97 -42.39
CA HIS A 48 -3.56 7.71 -42.76
C HIS A 48 -2.79 6.51 -42.19
N ASP A 49 -3.19 6.04 -41.00
CA ASP A 49 -2.51 5.01 -40.19
C ASP A 49 -2.67 3.56 -40.71
N ASP A 50 -2.67 3.38 -42.04
CA ASP A 50 -2.79 2.08 -42.73
C ASP A 50 -1.90 2.11 -43.99
N HIS A 51 -0.58 2.07 -43.76
CA HIS A 51 0.49 1.95 -44.74
C HIS A 51 0.99 0.49 -44.85
N ALA A 52 1.62 0.14 -45.98
CA ALA A 52 2.29 -1.15 -46.10
C ALA A 52 3.54 -1.23 -45.18
N ASP A 53 3.78 -2.41 -44.60
CA ASP A 53 4.84 -2.65 -43.60
C ASP A 53 6.22 -2.11 -44.01
N ASP A 54 6.64 -2.35 -45.26
CA ASP A 54 7.92 -1.87 -45.80
C ASP A 54 7.98 -0.34 -45.92
N ASP A 55 6.88 0.31 -46.34
CA ASP A 55 6.79 1.77 -46.47
C ASP A 55 6.79 2.44 -45.09
N TYR A 56 6.04 1.88 -44.12
CA TYR A 56 6.04 2.34 -42.73
C TYR A 56 7.42 2.20 -42.08
N MET A 57 8.07 1.04 -42.23
CA MET A 57 9.42 0.82 -41.71
C MET A 57 10.48 1.70 -42.39
N ALA A 58 10.32 2.04 -43.68
CA ALA A 58 11.18 2.99 -44.36
C ALA A 58 10.99 4.42 -43.81
N TRP A 59 9.75 4.89 -43.68
CA TRP A 59 9.43 6.20 -43.09
C TRP A 59 9.92 6.32 -41.64
N CYS A 60 9.75 5.26 -40.84
CA CYS A 60 10.27 5.19 -39.48
C CYS A 60 11.79 5.28 -39.41
N ARG A 61 12.51 4.62 -40.33
CA ARG A 61 13.98 4.72 -40.41
C ARG A 61 14.43 6.13 -40.75
N ASP A 62 13.75 6.80 -41.68
CA ASP A 62 14.05 8.17 -42.09
C ASP A 62 13.93 9.16 -40.92
N TRP A 63 12.80 9.18 -40.20
CA TRP A 63 12.65 10.12 -39.07
C TRP A 63 13.51 9.73 -37.87
N MET A 64 13.73 8.44 -37.59
CA MET A 64 14.69 8.04 -36.53
C MET A 64 16.13 8.43 -36.87
N SER A 65 16.52 8.42 -38.16
CA SER A 65 17.87 8.82 -38.59
C SER A 65 18.09 10.33 -38.47
N GLU A 66 17.09 11.13 -38.85
CA GLU A 66 17.12 12.57 -38.61
C GLU A 66 17.05 12.90 -37.10
N LEU A 67 16.31 12.12 -36.31
CA LEU A 67 16.26 12.25 -34.85
C LEU A 67 17.62 11.96 -34.20
N HIS A 68 18.33 10.92 -34.68
CA HIS A 68 19.72 10.65 -34.30
C HIS A 68 20.62 11.84 -34.63
N ARG A 69 20.53 12.41 -35.85
CA ARG A 69 21.32 13.57 -36.26
C ARG A 69 21.15 14.78 -35.32
N VAL A 70 19.92 15.10 -34.90
CA VAL A 70 19.64 16.29 -34.06
C VAL A 70 19.92 16.07 -32.57
N LEU A 71 19.86 14.84 -32.06
CA LEU A 71 20.25 14.53 -30.69
C LEU A 71 21.75 14.75 -30.42
N LYS A 72 22.08 15.23 -29.22
CA LYS A 72 23.46 15.35 -28.73
C LYS A 72 24.09 13.96 -28.48
N PRO A 73 25.43 13.80 -28.55
CA PRO A 73 26.09 12.55 -28.15
C PRO A 73 25.72 12.17 -26.71
N GLY A 74 25.37 10.89 -26.48
CA GLY A 74 24.84 10.40 -25.21
C GLY A 74 23.41 10.88 -24.89
N GLY A 75 22.79 11.73 -25.73
CA GLY A 75 21.41 12.21 -25.58
C GLY A 75 20.39 11.08 -25.68
N ALA A 76 19.27 11.20 -24.96
CA ALA A 76 18.31 10.12 -24.78
C ALA A 76 17.20 10.15 -25.84
N PHE A 77 16.89 8.99 -26.42
CA PHE A 77 15.74 8.80 -27.31
C PHE A 77 14.78 7.78 -26.69
N TRP A 78 13.52 8.15 -26.60
CA TRP A 78 12.43 7.31 -26.11
C TRP A 78 11.37 7.11 -27.19
N LEU A 79 10.91 5.87 -27.38
CA LEU A 79 9.95 5.49 -28.40
C LEU A 79 8.82 4.65 -27.80
N ALA A 80 7.58 5.12 -27.93
CA ALA A 80 6.38 4.34 -27.64
C ALA A 80 5.82 3.67 -28.91
N ILE A 81 5.41 2.40 -28.83
CA ILE A 81 4.85 1.64 -29.97
C ILE A 81 3.96 0.47 -29.52
N GLY A 82 3.00 0.08 -30.35
CA GLY A 82 2.20 -1.15 -30.20
C GLY A 82 2.97 -2.44 -30.55
N ASP A 83 2.34 -3.61 -30.39
CA ASP A 83 3.00 -4.91 -30.58
C ASP A 83 3.65 -5.06 -31.98
N GLU A 84 2.95 -4.58 -33.02
CA GLU A 84 3.20 -4.84 -34.44
C GLU A 84 4.67 -4.67 -34.87
N PHE A 85 5.24 -3.48 -34.67
CA PHE A 85 6.57 -3.10 -35.17
C PHE A 85 7.64 -2.97 -34.06
N ALA A 86 7.31 -3.36 -32.82
CA ALA A 86 8.15 -3.11 -31.66
C ALA A 86 9.54 -3.79 -31.75
N ALA A 87 9.57 -5.05 -32.20
CA ALA A 87 10.83 -5.78 -32.34
C ALA A 87 11.71 -5.16 -33.45
N ASP A 88 11.12 -4.87 -34.61
CA ASP A 88 11.83 -4.41 -35.79
C ASP A 88 12.37 -3.00 -35.63
N LEU A 89 11.59 -2.05 -35.11
CA LEU A 89 12.06 -0.69 -34.82
C LEU A 89 13.22 -0.69 -33.81
N ARG A 90 13.17 -1.55 -32.77
CA ARG A 90 14.27 -1.70 -31.78
C ARG A 90 15.50 -2.41 -32.34
N VAL A 91 15.37 -3.20 -33.40
CA VAL A 91 16.51 -3.80 -34.10
C VAL A 91 17.10 -2.81 -35.10
N ASP A 92 16.27 -2.07 -35.84
CA ASP A 92 16.67 -1.11 -36.88
C ASP A 92 17.38 0.11 -36.27
N ALA A 93 16.78 0.74 -35.25
CA ALA A 93 17.39 1.85 -34.50
C ALA A 93 18.79 1.50 -33.99
N HIS A 94 18.99 0.26 -33.54
CA HIS A 94 20.28 -0.21 -33.05
C HIS A 94 21.28 -0.53 -34.17
N ARG A 95 20.89 -1.37 -35.14
CA ARG A 95 21.82 -1.94 -36.12
C ARG A 95 22.07 -1.06 -37.34
N ASN A 96 21.11 -0.23 -37.71
CA ASN A 96 21.10 0.51 -38.96
C ASN A 96 21.19 2.05 -38.75
N ILE A 97 20.82 2.55 -37.57
CA ILE A 97 20.80 4.00 -37.27
C ILE A 97 21.88 4.44 -36.27
N GLY A 98 22.34 3.54 -35.37
CA GLY A 98 23.42 3.85 -34.40
C GLY A 98 22.92 4.34 -33.04
N PHE A 99 21.74 3.89 -32.60
CA PHE A 99 21.29 4.03 -31.21
C PHE A 99 21.76 2.86 -30.32
N GLU A 100 22.07 3.13 -29.06
CA GLU A 100 22.39 2.11 -28.05
C GLU A 100 21.15 1.83 -27.17
N PRO A 101 20.55 0.62 -27.22
CA PRO A 101 19.40 0.25 -26.40
C PRO A 101 19.75 0.12 -24.92
N ARG A 102 19.06 0.86 -24.06
CA ARG A 102 19.25 0.85 -22.60
C ARG A 102 18.18 0.03 -21.88
N ASN A 103 16.91 0.16 -22.28
CA ASN A 103 15.81 -0.62 -21.73
C ASN A 103 14.73 -0.91 -22.79
N TRP A 104 14.07 -2.07 -22.67
CA TRP A 104 12.76 -2.33 -23.27
C TRP A 104 11.75 -2.36 -22.13
N ILE A 105 10.97 -1.29 -22.00
CA ILE A 105 9.97 -1.12 -20.95
C ILE A 105 8.61 -1.59 -21.46
N VAL A 106 7.85 -2.27 -20.59
CA VAL A 106 6.48 -2.70 -20.86
C VAL A 106 5.54 -1.88 -19.99
N TRP A 107 4.87 -0.89 -20.59
CA TRP A 107 3.83 -0.13 -19.88
C TRP A 107 2.48 -0.84 -20.03
N TYR A 108 2.06 -1.53 -18.98
CA TYR A 108 0.80 -2.28 -18.94
C TYR A 108 -0.36 -1.41 -18.42
N TYR A 109 -1.53 -1.60 -19.01
CA TYR A 109 -2.78 -0.93 -18.67
C TYR A 109 -4.00 -1.85 -18.82
N THR A 110 -5.02 -1.57 -18.02
CA THR A 110 -6.07 -2.56 -17.70
C THR A 110 -7.27 -2.49 -18.63
N PHE A 111 -7.58 -1.28 -19.13
CA PHE A 111 -8.58 -1.02 -20.15
C PHE A 111 -8.00 -1.32 -21.55
N GLY A 112 -7.80 -2.61 -21.83
CA GLY A 112 -7.22 -3.11 -23.08
C GLY A 112 -8.25 -3.28 -24.21
N GLN A 113 -7.77 -3.50 -25.43
CA GLN A 113 -8.65 -3.90 -26.55
C GLN A 113 -9.08 -5.36 -26.36
N ASN A 114 -10.40 -5.62 -26.42
CA ASN A 114 -10.97 -6.94 -26.18
C ASN A 114 -10.81 -7.85 -27.42
N CYS A 115 -9.97 -8.86 -27.33
CA CYS A 115 -9.58 -9.74 -28.43
C CYS A 115 -10.34 -11.08 -28.39
N LYS A 116 -11.04 -11.42 -29.48
CA LYS A 116 -11.85 -12.66 -29.57
C LYS A 116 -11.05 -13.92 -29.95
N ARG A 117 -9.80 -13.78 -30.39
CA ARG A 117 -8.98 -14.87 -30.99
C ARG A 117 -7.51 -14.87 -30.54
N LYS A 118 -7.12 -13.95 -29.66
CA LYS A 118 -5.80 -13.82 -29.02
C LYS A 118 -5.99 -13.18 -27.65
N PHE A 119 -4.96 -13.15 -26.80
CA PHE A 119 -5.01 -12.42 -25.52
C PHE A 119 -5.28 -10.92 -25.73
N ASN A 120 -5.86 -10.26 -24.72
CA ASN A 120 -6.21 -8.85 -24.80
C ASN A 120 -4.97 -7.94 -24.87
N ARG A 121 -5.04 -6.90 -25.71
CA ARG A 121 -3.98 -5.89 -25.82
C ARG A 121 -4.07 -4.89 -24.68
N SER A 122 -3.20 -5.12 -23.70
CA SER A 122 -3.16 -4.42 -22.41
C SER A 122 -1.78 -3.82 -22.09
N HIS A 123 -0.96 -3.51 -23.10
CA HIS A 123 0.29 -2.76 -22.90
C HIS A 123 0.71 -1.94 -24.13
N VAL A 124 1.72 -1.09 -23.94
CA VAL A 124 2.51 -0.43 -24.98
C VAL A 124 3.98 -0.69 -24.66
N HIS A 125 4.80 -0.86 -25.69
CA HIS A 125 6.25 -0.95 -25.53
C HIS A 125 6.83 0.46 -25.48
N ILE A 126 7.72 0.72 -24.52
CA ILE A 126 8.49 1.96 -24.42
C ILE A 126 9.96 1.58 -24.51
N PHE A 127 10.65 2.00 -25.56
CA PHE A 127 12.09 1.80 -25.67
C PHE A 127 12.83 3.01 -25.13
N HIS A 128 13.93 2.75 -24.41
CA HIS A 128 14.91 3.75 -24.01
C HIS A 128 16.22 3.47 -24.75
N PHE A 129 16.68 4.44 -25.53
CA PHE A 129 17.96 4.43 -26.23
C PHE A 129 18.79 5.65 -25.83
N THR A 130 20.10 5.57 -26.08
CA THR A 130 21.00 6.74 -26.13
C THR A 130 21.67 6.83 -27.49
N LYS A 131 21.88 8.04 -28.01
CA LYS A 131 22.72 8.27 -29.18
C LYS A 131 24.16 7.83 -28.88
N GLU A 132 24.81 7.16 -29.83
CA GLU A 132 26.21 6.76 -29.72
C GLU A 132 27.15 7.94 -29.35
N GLY A 133 28.12 7.66 -28.49
CA GLY A 133 29.13 8.62 -28.03
C GLY A 133 29.12 8.85 -26.52
N ALA A 134 29.96 8.08 -25.80
CA ALA A 134 30.14 8.10 -24.34
C ALA A 134 28.92 7.61 -23.51
N GLU A 135 29.04 7.68 -22.18
CA GLU A 135 27.97 7.39 -21.22
C GLU A 135 26.74 8.30 -21.44
N PRO A 136 25.53 7.90 -21.00
CA PRO A 136 24.32 8.71 -21.13
C PRO A 136 24.53 10.14 -20.61
N HIS A 137 24.20 11.13 -21.44
CA HIS A 137 24.47 12.55 -21.17
C HIS A 137 23.78 13.01 -19.88
N THR A 138 22.56 12.52 -19.65
CA THR A 138 21.84 12.65 -18.38
C THR A 138 21.17 11.33 -18.03
N PHE A 139 21.48 10.81 -16.84
CA PHE A 139 20.74 9.70 -16.22
C PHE A 139 20.60 9.95 -14.71
N ASN A 140 19.54 10.66 -14.34
CA ASN A 140 19.28 11.17 -12.99
C ASN A 140 18.79 10.08 -12.01
N ALA A 141 19.59 9.02 -11.85
CA ALA A 141 19.24 7.82 -11.08
C ALA A 141 18.90 8.10 -9.60
N GLU A 142 19.47 9.15 -9.02
CA GLU A 142 19.23 9.56 -7.63
C GLU A 142 18.09 10.58 -7.46
N ASP A 143 17.31 10.92 -8.50
CA ASP A 143 16.12 11.77 -8.35
C ASP A 143 15.06 11.07 -7.47
N PRO A 144 14.71 11.60 -6.28
CA PRO A 144 13.70 11.01 -5.40
C PRO A 144 12.29 11.00 -6.00
N LYS A 145 12.03 11.70 -7.12
CA LYS A 145 10.78 11.63 -7.91
C LYS A 145 10.82 10.53 -8.99
N VAL A 146 11.92 9.78 -9.13
CA VAL A 146 12.06 8.64 -10.06
C VAL A 146 12.28 7.32 -9.33
N ARG A 147 12.91 7.32 -8.14
CA ARG A 147 13.13 6.12 -7.33
C ARG A 147 11.85 5.59 -6.65
N VAL A 148 11.81 4.29 -6.37
CA VAL A 148 10.74 3.62 -5.59
C VAL A 148 11.25 2.99 -4.29
N PRO A 149 10.42 2.89 -3.25
CA PRO A 149 10.73 2.14 -2.05
C PRO A 149 11.01 0.67 -2.38
N SER A 150 12.23 0.19 -2.08
CA SER A 150 12.57 -1.19 -2.43
C SER A 150 11.92 -2.20 -1.47
N ALA A 151 11.38 -3.31 -2.01
CA ALA A 151 10.99 -4.48 -1.22
C ALA A 151 12.13 -4.99 -0.32
N ARG A 152 13.39 -4.81 -0.75
CA ARG A 152 14.59 -5.13 0.05
C ARG A 152 14.69 -4.32 1.35
N ALA A 153 14.19 -3.09 1.37
CA ALA A 153 14.08 -2.25 2.56
C ALA A 153 12.80 -2.50 3.34
N LEU A 154 11.67 -2.71 2.65
CA LEU A 154 10.33 -2.70 3.25
C LEU A 154 9.84 -4.06 3.75
N VAL A 155 10.10 -5.12 2.98
CA VAL A 155 9.70 -6.50 3.30
C VAL A 155 10.81 -7.20 4.06
N TYR A 156 12.05 -7.14 3.53
CA TYR A 156 13.18 -7.93 4.04
C TYR A 156 14.05 -7.21 5.08
N GLY A 157 13.91 -5.89 5.24
CA GLY A 157 14.68 -5.11 6.23
C GLY A 157 16.20 -5.17 6.08
N ASP A 158 16.72 -5.52 4.90
CA ASP A 158 18.14 -5.72 4.66
C ASP A 158 18.88 -4.37 4.70
N LYS A 159 19.86 -4.25 5.60
CA LYS A 159 20.67 -3.04 5.82
C LYS A 159 21.48 -2.61 4.59
N ARG A 160 21.57 -3.45 3.56
CA ARG A 160 22.19 -3.14 2.24
C ARG A 160 21.21 -2.48 1.26
N ALA A 161 19.92 -2.38 1.58
CA ALA A 161 18.98 -1.63 0.76
C ALA A 161 19.32 -0.13 0.80
N ASN A 162 19.33 0.53 -0.36
CA ASN A 162 19.58 1.97 -0.40
C ASN A 162 18.38 2.72 0.26
N PRO A 163 18.62 3.60 1.27
CA PRO A 163 17.56 4.34 1.95
C PRO A 163 16.80 5.34 1.06
N THR A 164 17.33 5.73 -0.11
CA THR A 164 16.59 6.54 -1.11
C THR A 164 15.69 5.68 -2.01
N GLY A 165 15.61 4.37 -1.76
CA GLY A 165 14.92 3.42 -2.62
C GLY A 165 15.80 2.90 -3.75
N ARG A 166 15.18 2.31 -4.77
CA ARG A 166 15.82 1.76 -5.97
C ARG A 166 15.29 2.42 -7.25
N LEU A 167 15.90 2.13 -8.39
CA LEU A 167 15.30 2.41 -9.69
C LEU A 167 14.08 1.50 -9.97
N PRO A 168 13.13 1.94 -10.82
CA PRO A 168 12.05 1.11 -11.33
C PRO A 168 12.55 -0.18 -12.00
N ASP A 169 11.69 -1.20 -12.08
CA ASP A 169 11.84 -2.24 -13.09
C ASP A 169 11.50 -1.69 -14.48
N ASP A 170 11.78 -2.48 -15.50
CA ASP A 170 11.33 -2.27 -16.88
C ASP A 170 9.83 -2.58 -17.09
N THR A 171 9.17 -3.27 -16.16
CA THR A 171 7.77 -3.66 -16.30
C THR A 171 6.86 -2.75 -15.45
N TRP A 172 6.15 -1.82 -16.08
CA TRP A 172 5.31 -0.80 -15.44
C TRP A 172 3.85 -1.28 -15.41
N ILE A 173 3.55 -2.10 -14.39
CA ILE A 173 2.31 -2.87 -14.21
C ILE A 173 1.20 -2.06 -13.52
N LEU A 174 -0.05 -2.51 -13.64
CA LEU A 174 -1.22 -1.92 -12.98
C LEU A 174 -2.00 -2.97 -12.16
N ARG A 175 -1.81 -2.95 -10.82
CA ARG A 175 -2.87 -2.94 -9.76
C ARG A 175 -2.50 -3.72 -8.47
N PRO A 176 -2.41 -3.04 -7.31
CA PRO A 176 -2.75 -3.61 -5.99
C PRO A 176 -4.27 -3.84 -5.84
N GLN A 177 -5.06 -3.34 -6.79
CA GLN A 177 -6.52 -3.21 -6.72
C GLN A 177 -7.29 -4.47 -7.16
N ASP A 178 -6.61 -5.56 -7.54
CA ASP A 178 -7.25 -6.83 -7.92
C ASP A 178 -7.13 -7.91 -6.83
N LEU A 179 -6.32 -7.65 -5.79
CA LEU A 179 -5.93 -8.62 -4.75
C LEU A 179 -6.54 -8.27 -3.39
N ARG A 180 -7.69 -7.58 -3.38
CA ARG A 180 -8.25 -6.80 -2.25
C ARG A 180 -8.44 -7.59 -0.95
N ASP A 181 -8.60 -8.90 -1.06
CA ASP A 181 -9.01 -9.80 0.03
C ASP A 181 -7.94 -10.87 0.36
N GLN A 182 -6.78 -10.87 -0.30
CA GLN A 182 -5.69 -11.84 -0.10
C GLN A 182 -4.57 -11.28 0.81
N PRO A 183 -4.31 -11.85 2.01
CA PRO A 183 -3.29 -11.33 2.93
C PRO A 183 -1.84 -11.48 2.46
N GLU A 184 -1.57 -12.42 1.55
CA GLU A 184 -0.22 -12.86 1.16
C GLU A 184 0.25 -12.27 -0.19
N ALA A 185 -0.58 -11.46 -0.83
CA ALA A 185 -0.29 -10.86 -2.13
C ALA A 185 0.30 -9.43 -2.00
N PHE A 186 0.88 -8.91 -3.09
CA PHE A 186 1.59 -7.62 -3.12
C PHE A 186 0.77 -6.47 -2.53
N GLN A 187 1.36 -5.80 -1.54
CA GLN A 187 0.77 -4.71 -0.78
C GLN A 187 0.95 -3.36 -1.52
N PRO A 188 0.20 -2.29 -1.13
CA PRO A 188 0.42 -0.93 -1.63
C PRO A 188 1.78 -0.29 -1.29
N MET A 189 2.69 -1.05 -0.67
CA MET A 189 4.06 -0.66 -0.37
C MET A 189 5.08 -1.46 -1.22
N ASP A 190 4.61 -2.39 -2.05
CA ASP A 190 5.44 -3.26 -2.87
C ASP A 190 5.60 -2.72 -4.31
N ASP A 191 6.53 -3.33 -5.04
CA ASP A 191 7.59 -2.58 -5.70
C ASP A 191 7.38 -2.46 -7.22
N THR A 192 6.23 -1.92 -7.67
CA THR A 192 5.90 -1.77 -9.12
C THR A 192 5.35 -0.38 -9.49
N TRP A 193 5.38 -0.04 -10.79
CA TRP A 193 5.11 1.31 -11.31
C TRP A 193 3.77 1.44 -12.06
N TYR A 194 2.83 2.17 -11.48
CA TYR A 194 1.44 2.24 -11.92
C TYR A 194 1.12 3.48 -12.77
N TYR A 195 0.78 3.28 -14.05
CA TYR A 195 0.26 4.34 -14.93
C TYR A 195 -0.99 3.90 -15.69
N SER A 196 -2.08 4.66 -15.59
CA SER A 196 -3.30 4.43 -16.38
C SER A 196 -3.26 5.20 -17.70
N ARG A 197 -3.83 4.64 -18.77
CA ARG A 197 -4.13 5.43 -19.99
C ARG A 197 -5.13 6.55 -19.66
N VAL A 198 -5.04 7.69 -20.35
CA VAL A 198 -5.92 8.85 -20.12
C VAL A 198 -7.33 8.59 -20.67
N ALA A 199 -8.15 7.92 -19.85
CA ALA A 199 -9.53 7.58 -20.17
C ALA A 199 -10.43 8.83 -20.24
N GLY A 200 -11.52 8.74 -21.02
CA GLY A 200 -12.42 9.86 -21.32
C GLY A 200 -13.14 10.50 -20.12
N THR A 201 -13.05 9.92 -18.92
CA THR A 201 -13.65 10.45 -17.68
C THR A 201 -12.64 11.13 -16.75
N PHE A 202 -11.34 11.11 -17.06
CA PHE A 202 -10.29 11.67 -16.20
C PHE A 202 -10.17 13.19 -16.39
N LYS A 203 -9.97 13.94 -15.29
CA LYS A 203 -9.74 15.41 -15.31
C LYS A 203 -8.61 15.85 -16.26
N GLU A 204 -7.61 14.99 -16.44
CA GLU A 204 -6.45 15.19 -17.31
C GLU A 204 -6.77 15.16 -18.82
N ARG A 205 -7.90 14.53 -19.21
CA ARG A 205 -8.29 14.36 -20.62
C ARG A 205 -8.65 15.71 -21.24
N GLN A 206 -7.87 16.15 -22.21
CA GLN A 206 -8.11 17.39 -22.96
C GLN A 206 -9.27 17.27 -23.96
N GLY A 207 -9.60 16.04 -24.37
CA GLY A 207 -10.77 15.72 -25.20
C GLY A 207 -10.51 15.75 -26.71
N PHE A 208 -9.70 16.70 -27.21
CA PHE A 208 -9.48 16.91 -28.65
C PHE A 208 -8.63 15.83 -29.35
N HIS A 209 -7.68 15.20 -28.64
CA HIS A 209 -6.77 14.18 -29.21
C HIS A 209 -7.17 12.77 -28.76
N GLY A 210 -7.17 11.80 -29.69
CA GLY A 210 -7.55 10.41 -29.43
C GLY A 210 -6.64 9.71 -28.41
N CYS A 211 -5.35 9.65 -28.71
CA CYS A 211 -4.33 8.90 -27.98
C CYS A 211 -3.51 9.80 -27.04
N GLN A 212 -4.15 10.57 -26.16
CA GLN A 212 -3.43 11.41 -25.19
C GLN A 212 -2.60 10.57 -24.20
N MET A 213 -1.29 10.81 -24.16
CA MET A 213 -0.38 10.24 -23.16
C MET A 213 -0.51 10.88 -21.76
N PRO A 214 -0.22 10.16 -20.66
CA PRO A 214 -0.32 10.69 -19.29
C PRO A 214 0.88 11.55 -18.88
N GLU A 215 0.63 12.66 -18.17
CA GLU A 215 1.67 13.59 -17.71
C GLU A 215 2.64 12.94 -16.71
N GLN A 216 2.17 12.11 -15.77
CA GLN A 216 3.06 11.45 -14.80
C GLN A 216 3.98 10.40 -15.45
N LEU A 217 3.58 9.78 -16.57
CA LEU A 217 4.39 8.82 -17.33
C LEU A 217 5.59 9.52 -17.95
N LEU A 218 5.30 10.53 -18.78
CA LEU A 218 6.33 11.35 -19.41
C LEU A 218 7.15 12.12 -18.37
N GLY A 219 6.54 12.51 -17.24
CA GLY A 219 7.21 13.18 -16.13
C GLY A 219 8.27 12.34 -15.42
N ARG A 220 8.21 11.01 -15.52
CA ARG A 220 9.29 10.12 -15.07
C ARG A 220 10.42 10.06 -16.11
N ILE A 221 10.05 9.97 -17.39
CA ILE A 221 10.96 9.90 -18.54
C ILE A 221 11.79 11.19 -18.69
N VAL A 222 11.13 12.36 -18.62
CA VAL A 222 11.77 13.69 -18.66
C VAL A 222 12.71 13.89 -17.46
N ARG A 223 12.33 13.45 -16.25
CA ARG A 223 13.19 13.58 -15.07
C ARG A 223 14.44 12.72 -15.15
N ILE A 224 14.32 11.45 -15.55
CA ILE A 224 15.47 10.53 -15.61
C ILE A 224 16.46 10.93 -16.72
N SER A 225 15.99 11.53 -17.82
CA SER A 225 16.79 11.73 -19.04
C SER A 225 17.15 13.18 -19.41
N SER A 226 16.75 14.17 -18.60
CA SER A 226 17.06 15.60 -18.84
C SER A 226 17.15 16.37 -17.53
N ASN A 227 17.71 17.58 -17.57
CA ASN A 227 17.83 18.55 -16.49
C ASN A 227 17.02 19.83 -16.79
N PRO A 228 16.77 20.71 -15.80
CA PRO A 228 16.20 22.03 -16.07
C PRO A 228 17.09 22.83 -17.04
N GLY A 229 16.47 23.43 -18.06
CA GLY A 229 17.15 24.14 -19.15
C GLY A 229 17.49 23.29 -20.39
N ASP A 230 17.50 21.96 -20.30
CA ASP A 230 17.71 21.05 -21.43
C ASP A 230 16.56 21.15 -22.46
N LEU A 231 16.84 20.83 -23.73
CA LEU A 231 15.84 20.80 -24.79
C LEU A 231 15.23 19.39 -24.98
N VAL A 232 13.93 19.29 -24.73
CA VAL A 232 13.10 18.10 -24.97
C VAL A 232 12.36 18.25 -26.30
N LEU A 233 12.54 17.30 -27.21
CA LEU A 233 11.86 17.22 -28.50
C LEU A 233 10.73 16.18 -28.48
N ASP A 234 9.59 16.52 -29.09
CA ASP A 234 8.55 15.58 -29.49
C ASP A 234 8.24 15.73 -30.99
N PRO A 235 8.61 14.75 -31.85
CA PRO A 235 8.32 14.80 -33.28
C PRO A 235 6.86 14.46 -33.64
N PHE A 236 6.03 14.04 -32.67
CA PHE A 236 4.64 13.62 -32.86
C PHE A 236 3.75 14.22 -31.75
N ALA A 237 3.81 15.54 -31.59
CA ALA A 237 3.35 16.21 -30.36
C ALA A 237 1.86 15.99 -30.03
N GLY A 238 0.98 15.92 -31.03
CA GLY A 238 -0.45 15.60 -30.90
C GLY A 238 -1.17 16.39 -29.80
N SER A 239 -1.43 15.72 -28.69
CA SER A 239 -2.05 16.33 -27.49
C SER A 239 -1.17 17.35 -26.73
N GLY A 240 0.11 17.48 -27.08
CA GLY A 240 1.10 18.34 -26.43
C GLY A 240 1.60 17.85 -25.06
N THR A 241 1.35 16.60 -24.64
CA THR A 241 1.68 16.15 -23.26
C THR A 241 3.19 16.22 -22.98
N THR A 242 4.06 15.75 -23.87
CA THR A 242 5.52 15.77 -23.67
C THR A 242 6.03 17.20 -23.44
N LEU A 243 5.55 18.13 -24.27
CA LEU A 243 5.91 19.54 -24.24
C LEU A 243 5.41 20.23 -22.98
N ALA A 244 4.16 19.96 -22.59
CA ALA A 244 3.58 20.49 -21.36
C ALA A 244 4.34 19.97 -20.14
N VAL A 245 4.68 18.68 -20.10
CA VAL A 245 5.52 18.09 -19.03
C VAL A 245 6.91 18.71 -19.01
N ALA A 246 7.53 18.95 -20.16
CA ALA A 246 8.82 19.64 -20.26
C ALA A 246 8.73 21.07 -19.68
N LYS A 247 7.77 21.89 -20.13
CA LYS A 247 7.53 23.25 -19.61
C LYS A 247 7.31 23.25 -18.10
N LYS A 248 6.41 22.40 -17.59
CA LYS A 248 6.13 22.27 -16.14
C LYS A 248 7.35 21.87 -15.31
N LEU A 249 8.29 21.13 -15.91
CA LEU A 249 9.54 20.71 -15.27
C LEU A 249 10.73 21.65 -15.55
N GLY A 250 10.51 22.83 -16.14
CA GLY A 250 11.58 23.80 -16.42
C GLY A 250 12.56 23.35 -17.50
N ARG A 251 12.12 22.52 -18.45
CA ARG A 251 12.86 22.18 -19.67
C ARG A 251 12.41 23.08 -20.81
N ARG A 252 13.33 23.37 -21.74
CA ARG A 252 12.99 23.93 -23.05
C ARG A 252 12.33 22.84 -23.87
N TRP A 253 11.42 23.20 -24.77
CA TRP A 253 10.65 22.21 -25.52
C TRP A 253 10.50 22.57 -26.99
N LEU A 254 10.41 21.54 -27.84
CA LEU A 254 10.15 21.69 -29.28
C LEU A 254 9.19 20.58 -29.71
N GLY A 255 8.11 20.96 -30.39
CA GLY A 255 7.12 20.02 -30.92
C GLY A 255 7.00 20.12 -32.43
N PHE A 256 6.82 18.99 -33.11
CA PHE A 256 6.30 18.95 -34.48
C PHE A 256 4.91 18.31 -34.48
N GLU A 257 4.02 18.84 -35.32
CA GLU A 257 2.65 18.36 -35.44
C GLU A 257 2.10 18.69 -36.83
N LEU A 258 1.40 17.74 -37.46
CA LEU A 258 0.88 17.85 -38.82
C LEU A 258 -0.51 18.51 -38.85
N SER A 259 -1.30 18.38 -37.78
CA SER A 259 -2.64 18.98 -37.71
C SER A 259 -2.60 20.43 -37.21
N ASP A 260 -2.99 21.39 -38.05
CA ASP A 260 -3.30 22.79 -37.66
C ASP A 260 -4.24 22.87 -36.43
N GLU A 261 -5.17 21.92 -36.28
CA GLU A 261 -6.11 21.89 -35.15
C GLU A 261 -5.44 21.38 -33.87
N TYR A 262 -4.62 20.32 -33.94
CA TYR A 262 -3.84 19.86 -32.79
C TYR A 262 -2.76 20.87 -32.41
N VAL A 263 -2.08 21.51 -33.37
CA VAL A 263 -1.17 22.65 -33.13
C VAL A 263 -1.89 23.73 -32.33
N ARG A 264 -3.09 24.16 -32.74
CA ARG A 264 -3.84 25.19 -32.01
C ARG A 264 -4.19 24.74 -30.59
N TYR A 265 -4.82 23.58 -30.41
CA TYR A 265 -5.24 23.11 -29.09
C TYR A 265 -4.07 22.76 -28.15
N ALA A 266 -2.96 22.26 -28.68
CA ALA A 266 -1.77 21.99 -27.89
C ALA A 266 -1.08 23.30 -27.45
N ASN A 267 -1.03 24.34 -28.31
CA ASN A 267 -0.59 25.67 -27.88
C ASN A 267 -1.53 26.27 -26.82
N GLU A 268 -2.86 26.18 -26.98
CA GLU A 268 -3.83 26.60 -25.94
C GLU A 268 -3.58 25.90 -24.59
N ARG A 269 -3.22 24.61 -24.61
CA ARG A 269 -2.80 23.85 -23.42
C ARG A 269 -1.47 24.34 -22.84
N LEU A 270 -0.47 24.61 -23.69
CA LEU A 270 0.87 25.06 -23.31
C LEU A 270 0.89 26.49 -22.74
N ASP A 271 0.05 27.38 -23.27
CA ASP A 271 -0.17 28.73 -22.75
C ASP A 271 -0.85 28.69 -21.36
N SER A 272 -1.62 27.64 -21.06
CA SER A 272 -2.32 27.47 -19.79
C SER A 272 -1.50 26.83 -18.65
N ALA A 273 -0.29 26.34 -18.94
CA ALA A 273 0.58 25.65 -17.98
C ALA A 273 1.85 26.45 -17.72
N GLU A 274 2.33 26.51 -16.48
CA GLU A 274 3.51 27.30 -16.09
C GLU A 274 4.68 26.44 -15.59
N GLU A 275 5.89 27.02 -15.54
CA GLU A 275 7.04 26.34 -14.94
C GLU A 275 6.81 26.11 -13.44
N GLY A 276 6.98 24.86 -12.98
CA GLY A 276 6.77 24.46 -11.59
C GLY A 276 5.37 23.92 -11.28
N ASP A 277 4.42 23.97 -12.23
CA ASP A 277 3.09 23.38 -12.09
C ASP A 277 3.13 21.88 -11.76
N GLU A 278 2.12 21.41 -11.03
CA GLU A 278 1.94 19.98 -10.79
C GLU A 278 1.57 19.22 -12.08
N LEU A 279 2.13 18.02 -12.23
CA LEU A 279 1.77 17.12 -13.31
C LEU A 279 0.37 16.53 -13.07
N SER A 280 -0.44 16.50 -14.12
CA SER A 280 -1.81 15.97 -14.10
C SER A 280 -1.84 14.48 -13.78
N GLY A 281 -2.87 14.03 -13.07
CA GLY A 281 -3.06 12.62 -12.70
C GLY A 281 -2.31 12.21 -11.41
N PRO A 282 -2.67 11.06 -10.80
CA PRO A 282 -2.09 10.61 -9.54
C PRO A 282 -0.62 10.20 -9.69
N VAL A 283 0.24 10.69 -8.79
CA VAL A 283 1.66 10.27 -8.67
C VAL A 283 1.76 8.78 -8.26
N ASP A 284 0.77 8.30 -7.50
CA ASP A 284 0.56 6.89 -7.15
C ASP A 284 -0.96 6.57 -7.07
N PRO A 285 -1.52 5.73 -7.96
CA PRO A 285 -2.96 5.47 -8.09
C PRO A 285 -3.46 4.37 -7.14
N VAL A 286 -3.48 4.66 -5.83
CA VAL A 286 -4.38 3.94 -4.89
C VAL A 286 -5.84 4.39 -5.09
N SER A 287 -6.08 5.47 -5.84
CA SER A 287 -7.39 5.93 -6.31
C SER A 287 -7.37 6.28 -7.80
N SER A 288 -8.52 6.15 -8.46
CA SER A 288 -8.75 6.68 -9.80
C SER A 288 -8.86 8.21 -9.78
N SER A 289 -8.45 8.88 -10.86
CA SER A 289 -8.67 10.32 -11.07
C SER A 289 -10.13 10.72 -10.77
N PRO A 290 -10.38 11.87 -10.11
CA PRO A 290 -11.74 12.25 -9.69
C PRO A 290 -12.74 12.31 -10.85
N THR A 291 -13.92 11.72 -10.65
CA THR A 291 -15.01 11.74 -11.62
C THR A 291 -15.50 13.17 -11.85
N THR A 292 -15.49 13.63 -13.10
CA THR A 292 -16.13 14.89 -13.49
C THR A 292 -17.65 14.78 -13.36
N ALA A 293 -18.36 15.93 -13.34
CA ALA A 293 -19.82 15.97 -13.27
C ALA A 293 -20.52 15.27 -14.46
N ALA A 294 -19.82 15.07 -15.57
CA ALA A 294 -20.31 14.36 -16.77
C ALA A 294 -19.93 12.87 -16.81
N GLY A 295 -19.21 12.34 -15.81
CA GLY A 295 -18.76 10.96 -15.77
C GLY A 295 -19.91 9.96 -15.59
N ARG A 296 -20.07 9.02 -16.55
CA ARG A 296 -20.96 7.86 -16.41
C ARG A 296 -20.53 7.00 -15.21
N ARG A 297 -21.47 6.57 -14.38
CA ARG A 297 -21.18 5.81 -13.14
C ARG A 297 -21.31 4.31 -13.40
N LEU A 298 -20.46 3.51 -12.73
CA LEU A 298 -20.37 2.06 -12.95
C LEU A 298 -21.70 1.31 -12.73
N LYS A 299 -22.53 1.79 -11.79
CA LYS A 299 -23.87 1.27 -11.48
C LYS A 299 -24.91 1.43 -12.60
N ASP A 300 -24.61 2.23 -13.63
CA ASP A 300 -25.52 2.58 -14.72
C ASP A 300 -25.13 1.86 -16.03
N HIS A 301 -24.34 0.78 -15.94
CA HIS A 301 -23.75 0.09 -17.09
C HIS A 301 -24.44 -1.25 -17.41
N PRO A 302 -25.04 -1.44 -18.61
CA PRO A 302 -25.96 -2.55 -18.90
C PRO A 302 -25.30 -3.91 -19.22
N LEU A 303 -24.00 -4.07 -18.98
CA LEU A 303 -23.22 -5.28 -19.29
C LEU A 303 -22.64 -5.98 -18.05
N LEU A 304 -23.14 -5.67 -16.86
CA LEU A 304 -22.85 -6.41 -15.63
C LEU A 304 -24.05 -7.32 -15.30
N PRO A 305 -23.93 -8.65 -15.39
CA PRO A 305 -24.93 -9.56 -14.86
C PRO A 305 -25.06 -9.37 -13.35
N THR A 306 -26.29 -9.37 -12.84
CA THR A 306 -26.57 -9.46 -11.41
C THR A 306 -26.40 -10.91 -10.97
N PHE A 307 -25.15 -11.32 -10.72
CA PHE A 307 -24.85 -12.62 -10.16
C PHE A 307 -25.41 -12.73 -8.73
N GLU A 308 -26.18 -13.78 -8.46
CA GLU A 308 -26.60 -14.14 -7.11
C GLU A 308 -25.69 -15.23 -6.53
N LYS A 309 -25.86 -15.53 -5.25
CA LYS A 309 -24.93 -16.39 -4.51
C LYS A 309 -24.92 -17.85 -5.01
N ASP A 310 -26.00 -18.26 -5.67
CA ASP A 310 -26.23 -19.64 -6.10
C ASP A 310 -25.71 -19.90 -7.53
N ASP A 311 -25.12 -18.89 -8.20
CA ASP A 311 -24.47 -19.01 -9.53
C ASP A 311 -23.08 -19.70 -9.50
N PHE A 312 -22.64 -20.18 -8.33
CA PHE A 312 -21.30 -20.75 -8.10
C PHE A 312 -21.38 -22.18 -7.56
N GLU A 313 -20.82 -23.17 -8.28
CA GLU A 313 -20.66 -24.52 -7.74
C GLU A 313 -19.55 -24.60 -6.67
N PRO A 314 -19.72 -25.45 -5.63
CA PRO A 314 -18.73 -25.60 -4.57
C PRO A 314 -17.52 -26.46 -5.01
N GLU A 315 -16.31 -25.90 -4.90
CA GLU A 315 -15.08 -26.56 -5.35
C GLU A 315 -14.80 -27.91 -4.65
N LEU A 316 -14.35 -28.88 -5.45
CA LEU A 316 -13.96 -30.21 -5.01
C LEU A 316 -12.64 -30.20 -4.25
N LYS A 317 -12.62 -30.81 -3.06
CA LYS A 317 -11.37 -31.11 -2.34
C LYS A 317 -10.67 -32.31 -2.97
N GLN A 318 -9.38 -32.18 -3.26
CA GLN A 318 -8.46 -33.31 -3.43
C GLN A 318 -7.29 -33.21 -2.45
N ALA A 319 -6.61 -34.33 -2.23
CA ALA A 319 -5.62 -34.54 -1.17
C ALA A 319 -4.18 -34.45 -1.69
N ALA A 320 -3.23 -34.41 -0.75
CA ALA A 320 -1.80 -34.23 -1.02
C ALA A 320 -1.08 -35.51 -1.50
N THR A 321 0.04 -35.29 -2.17
CA THR A 321 1.26 -36.11 -2.11
C THR A 321 2.47 -35.21 -2.38
N ALA A 322 3.67 -35.61 -1.95
CA ALA A 322 4.92 -34.89 -2.16
C ALA A 322 6.06 -35.88 -2.42
N GLU A 323 7.06 -35.49 -3.21
CA GLU A 323 8.35 -36.17 -3.34
C GLU A 323 9.37 -35.26 -4.05
N GLU A 324 10.54 -35.05 -3.41
CA GLU A 324 11.92 -34.91 -3.94
C GLU A 324 12.22 -33.86 -5.06
N VAL A 325 13.43 -33.30 -5.23
CA VAL A 325 14.81 -33.79 -4.99
C VAL A 325 15.73 -32.67 -4.47
N GLU A 326 16.73 -33.00 -3.64
CA GLU A 326 17.85 -32.13 -3.23
C GLU A 326 19.08 -32.28 -4.16
N ASP A 327 19.96 -31.27 -4.28
CA ASP A 327 21.40 -31.56 -4.37
C ASP A 327 22.34 -30.42 -3.86
N GLN A 328 23.60 -30.82 -3.64
CA GLN A 328 24.71 -30.27 -2.85
C GLN A 328 25.63 -29.30 -3.64
N ALA A 329 26.76 -28.76 -3.13
CA ALA A 329 27.06 -28.04 -1.87
C ALA A 329 28.53 -27.51 -1.88
N ALA A 330 28.77 -26.31 -1.30
CA ALA A 330 30.05 -25.86 -0.66
C ALA A 330 31.36 -25.75 -1.51
N PRO A 331 32.53 -25.28 -1.00
CA PRO A 331 32.81 -24.25 0.02
C PRO A 331 33.95 -23.22 -0.34
N GLU A 332 34.20 -22.30 0.61
CA GLU A 332 35.52 -21.87 1.15
C GLU A 332 36.31 -20.60 0.70
N ALA A 333 37.07 -20.10 1.70
CA ALA A 333 38.19 -19.13 1.72
C ALA A 333 38.07 -17.75 1.00
N GLY A 334 38.28 -16.60 1.66
CA GLY A 334 38.36 -16.34 3.11
C GLY A 334 39.65 -15.73 3.66
N GLU A 335 40.64 -15.30 2.87
CA GLU A 335 41.81 -14.58 3.41
C GLU A 335 42.45 -13.60 2.40
N LEU A 336 42.22 -12.29 2.56
CA LEU A 336 42.99 -11.20 1.91
C LEU A 336 42.55 -9.77 2.34
N ALA A 337 41.28 -9.57 2.69
CA ALA A 337 40.73 -8.23 2.95
C ALA A 337 41.15 -7.58 4.29
N ALA A 338 41.84 -8.31 5.17
CA ALA A 338 42.19 -7.83 6.52
C ALA A 338 43.32 -6.78 6.55
N ALA A 339 44.16 -6.70 5.50
CA ALA A 339 45.35 -5.84 5.49
C ALA A 339 45.09 -4.37 5.09
N ALA A 340 43.99 -4.08 4.37
CA ALA A 340 43.72 -2.74 3.83
C ALA A 340 43.16 -1.75 4.88
N ALA A 341 42.56 -2.25 5.96
CA ALA A 341 41.75 -1.45 6.89
C ALA A 341 42.54 -0.51 7.83
N GLN A 342 43.88 -0.61 7.88
CA GLN A 342 44.71 0.14 8.84
C GLN A 342 45.55 1.27 8.24
N ALA A 343 45.54 1.47 6.92
CA ALA A 343 46.40 2.46 6.24
C ALA A 343 45.79 3.87 6.10
N VAL A 344 44.46 4.03 6.24
CA VAL A 344 43.74 5.25 5.84
C VAL A 344 43.51 6.26 6.99
N ILE A 345 43.73 5.85 8.24
CA ILE A 345 43.38 6.65 9.45
C ILE A 345 44.42 7.76 9.76
N ALA A 346 45.54 7.83 9.03
CA ALA A 346 46.74 8.57 9.43
C ALA A 346 47.10 9.83 8.59
N ALA A 347 46.14 10.53 7.96
CA ALA A 347 46.44 11.72 7.17
C ALA A 347 45.30 12.78 7.05
N ALA A 348 45.00 13.52 8.12
CA ALA A 348 44.26 14.78 8.03
C ALA A 348 44.56 15.71 9.22
N GLY A 349 45.00 16.95 8.95
CA GLY A 349 45.14 18.03 9.93
C GLY A 349 43.91 18.94 9.97
N ALA A 350 43.81 19.79 10.99
CA ALA A 350 42.72 20.73 11.23
C ALA A 350 43.24 22.18 11.33
N PRO A 351 42.41 23.24 11.49
CA PRO A 351 40.97 23.38 11.22
C PRO A 351 40.61 24.65 10.39
N GLU A 352 39.37 24.75 9.89
CA GLU A 352 38.72 26.04 9.57
C GLU A 352 37.32 26.14 10.19
N GLN A 353 36.73 27.35 10.18
CA GLN A 353 35.67 27.78 11.09
C GLN A 353 34.23 27.36 10.68
N PRO A 354 33.28 27.28 11.63
CA PRO A 354 32.00 26.60 11.41
C PRO A 354 31.00 27.40 10.58
N VAL A 355 30.63 26.83 9.43
CA VAL A 355 29.42 27.22 8.68
C VAL A 355 28.19 26.74 9.46
N ALA A 356 27.15 27.60 9.56
CA ALA A 356 25.90 27.23 10.21
C ALA A 356 25.23 26.03 9.51
N PRO A 357 24.69 25.04 10.24
CA PRO A 357 24.22 23.80 9.65
C PRO A 357 23.02 24.05 8.71
N PRO A 358 22.99 23.44 7.51
CA PRO A 358 21.87 23.60 6.59
C PRO A 358 20.58 23.06 7.24
N ARG A 359 19.47 23.79 7.06
CA ARG A 359 18.14 23.32 7.48
C ARG A 359 17.81 22.03 6.75
N LYS A 360 17.81 20.90 7.47
CA LYS A 360 17.38 19.60 6.95
C LYS A 360 15.96 19.73 6.39
N GLN A 361 15.81 19.51 5.08
CA GLN A 361 14.49 19.33 4.48
C GLN A 361 13.86 18.07 5.09
N LYS A 362 12.69 18.20 5.73
CA LYS A 362 11.91 17.03 6.17
C LYS A 362 11.38 16.32 4.93
N SER A 363 11.52 15.00 4.87
CA SER A 363 10.90 14.19 3.82
C SER A 363 9.37 14.27 3.88
N LEU A 364 8.69 13.98 2.75
CA LEU A 364 7.23 13.92 2.72
C LEU A 364 6.67 12.96 3.80
N ARG A 365 7.37 11.84 4.05
CA ARG A 365 7.03 10.89 5.10
C ARG A 365 7.14 11.50 6.50
N GLU A 366 8.17 12.29 6.78
CA GLU A 366 8.30 12.99 8.07
C GLU A 366 7.24 14.09 8.22
N MET A 367 6.83 14.75 7.14
CA MET A 367 5.73 15.71 7.17
C MET A 367 4.38 15.03 7.41
N GLN A 368 4.08 13.92 6.74
CA GLN A 368 2.87 13.12 6.99
C GLN A 368 2.85 12.53 8.41
N GLN A 369 3.98 12.01 8.88
CA GLN A 369 4.11 11.53 10.26
C GLN A 369 3.93 12.69 11.27
N GLN A 370 4.44 13.89 10.99
CA GLN A 370 4.19 15.08 11.81
C GLN A 370 2.69 15.40 11.87
N VAL A 371 1.97 15.40 10.74
CA VAL A 371 0.51 15.62 10.73
C VAL A 371 -0.25 14.55 11.52
N ILE A 372 0.21 13.29 11.52
CA ILE A 372 -0.36 12.22 12.37
C ILE A 372 -0.10 12.49 13.86
N VAL A 373 1.12 12.92 14.23
CA VAL A 373 1.46 13.31 15.60
C VAL A 373 0.57 14.47 16.05
N ASP A 374 0.49 15.54 15.26
CA ASP A 374 -0.28 16.73 15.61
C ASP A 374 -1.79 16.46 15.63
N ALA A 375 -2.32 15.68 14.69
CA ALA A 375 -3.72 15.25 14.74
C ALA A 375 -4.04 14.41 15.99
N PHE A 376 -3.10 13.60 16.48
CA PHE A 376 -3.26 12.89 17.75
C PHE A 376 -3.26 13.85 18.96
N HIS A 377 -2.26 14.74 19.08
CA HIS A 377 -2.19 15.69 20.19
C HIS A 377 -3.35 16.70 20.21
N ASP A 378 -3.96 17.00 19.05
CA ASP A 378 -5.12 17.87 18.96
C ASP A 378 -6.46 17.17 19.35
N THR A 379 -6.51 15.82 19.42
CA THR A 379 -7.78 15.08 19.60
C THR A 379 -7.78 14.01 20.70
N HIS A 380 -6.64 13.67 21.29
CA HIS A 380 -6.54 12.57 22.26
C HIS A 380 -7.16 12.86 23.65
N GLU A 381 -7.52 14.10 23.96
CA GLU A 381 -8.06 14.55 25.26
C GLU A 381 -7.25 14.13 26.50
N GLY A 382 -5.93 13.98 26.39
CA GLY A 382 -5.11 13.45 27.49
C GLY A 382 -5.07 11.91 27.57
N TYR A 383 -5.72 11.17 26.68
CA TYR A 383 -5.64 9.70 26.64
C TYR A 383 -4.48 9.17 25.78
N SER A 384 -4.10 7.92 26.01
CA SER A 384 -3.05 7.24 25.22
C SER A 384 -3.57 6.74 23.86
N VAL A 385 -2.68 6.57 22.87
CA VAL A 385 -3.00 5.93 21.57
C VAL A 385 -3.71 4.59 21.75
N ASP A 386 -3.25 3.78 22.70
CA ASP A 386 -3.85 2.47 23.00
C ASP A 386 -5.33 2.59 23.43
N TRP A 387 -5.74 3.71 24.04
CA TRP A 387 -7.15 4.01 24.39
C TRP A 387 -7.90 4.71 23.26
N LEU A 388 -7.25 5.60 22.50
CA LEU A 388 -7.84 6.23 21.31
C LEU A 388 -8.17 5.20 20.20
N LEU A 389 -7.40 4.11 20.11
CA LEU A 389 -7.74 2.97 19.26
C LEU A 389 -8.89 2.11 19.83
N CYS A 390 -9.26 2.29 21.11
CA CYS A 390 -10.42 1.67 21.73
C CYS A 390 -11.68 2.54 21.60
N SER A 391 -11.67 3.82 22.00
CA SER A 391 -12.85 4.71 21.88
C SER A 391 -13.20 4.99 20.40
N PRO A 392 -14.44 4.70 19.94
CA PRO A 392 -14.92 5.12 18.63
C PRO A 392 -14.90 6.65 18.44
N GLU A 393 -15.15 7.40 19.51
CA GLU A 393 -15.36 8.86 19.52
C GLU A 393 -14.01 9.58 19.31
N LEU A 394 -13.01 9.24 20.13
CA LEU A 394 -11.64 9.76 19.99
C LEU A 394 -11.02 9.33 18.65
N GLN A 395 -11.37 8.13 18.16
CA GLN A 395 -10.91 7.63 16.87
C GLN A 395 -11.50 8.43 15.70
N GLU A 396 -12.80 8.71 15.70
CA GLU A 396 -13.43 9.52 14.64
C GLU A 396 -13.02 10.99 14.73
N ALA A 397 -12.80 11.54 15.93
CA ALA A 397 -12.23 12.88 16.11
C ALA A 397 -10.82 12.97 15.49
N PHE A 398 -9.94 12.00 15.79
CA PHE A 398 -8.63 11.87 15.15
C PHE A 398 -8.74 11.75 13.62
N HIS A 399 -9.70 10.99 13.10
CA HIS A 399 -9.91 10.85 11.65
C HIS A 399 -10.45 12.11 11.00
N ALA A 400 -11.34 12.86 11.65
CA ALA A 400 -11.79 14.17 11.20
C ALA A 400 -10.59 15.12 11.09
N LYS A 401 -9.77 15.21 12.13
CA LYS A 401 -8.56 16.04 12.16
C LYS A 401 -7.53 15.65 11.10
N CYS A 402 -7.38 14.36 10.80
CA CYS A 402 -6.54 13.88 9.69
C CYS A 402 -7.06 14.36 8.33
N ARG A 403 -8.39 14.34 8.10
CA ARG A 403 -9.03 14.83 6.86
C ARG A 403 -8.92 16.35 6.72
N GLU A 404 -9.18 17.09 7.80
CA GLU A 404 -9.03 18.55 7.86
C GLU A 404 -7.60 19.00 7.51
N SER A 405 -6.61 18.24 7.97
CA SER A 405 -5.18 18.49 7.68
C SER A 405 -4.75 18.05 6.26
N GLY A 406 -5.71 17.72 5.38
CA GLY A 406 -5.44 17.32 3.99
C GLY A 406 -4.72 15.98 3.84
N MET A 407 -4.68 15.13 4.88
CA MET A 407 -3.86 13.93 4.86
C MET A 407 -4.45 12.84 3.94
N ILE A 408 -3.67 12.39 2.97
CA ILE A 408 -4.06 11.32 2.05
C ILE A 408 -4.04 9.97 2.80
N GLY A 409 -5.01 9.10 2.53
CA GLY A 409 -5.13 7.76 3.10
C GLY A 409 -6.55 7.45 3.56
N ARG A 410 -6.69 6.38 4.35
CA ARG A 410 -7.95 6.04 5.04
C ARG A 410 -7.72 6.02 6.55
N ALA A 411 -8.80 6.17 7.30
CA ALA A 411 -8.90 5.94 8.75
C ALA A 411 -7.98 4.82 9.29
N GLY A 412 -8.07 3.62 8.69
CA GLY A 412 -7.28 2.46 9.12
C GLY A 412 -5.81 2.45 8.71
N ASP A 413 -5.39 3.37 7.85
CA ASP A 413 -3.99 3.57 7.49
C ASP A 413 -3.35 4.56 8.47
N TRP A 414 -4.05 5.66 8.81
CA TRP A 414 -3.65 6.63 9.84
C TRP A 414 -3.54 5.99 11.23
N ASN A 415 -4.53 5.18 11.63
CA ASN A 415 -4.50 4.39 12.87
C ASN A 415 -3.25 3.49 12.97
N ARG A 416 -2.86 2.85 11.86
CA ARG A 416 -1.71 1.93 11.82
C ARG A 416 -0.39 2.70 11.91
N GLU A 417 -0.24 3.83 11.23
CA GLU A 417 0.98 4.63 11.30
C GLU A 417 1.10 5.36 12.66
N LEU A 418 0.00 5.82 13.27
CA LEU A 418 -0.03 6.31 14.64
C LEU A 418 0.45 5.24 15.65
N LEU A 419 -0.04 4.00 15.51
CA LEU A 419 0.41 2.89 16.35
C LEU A 419 1.89 2.55 16.13
N LYS A 420 2.41 2.63 14.89
CA LYS A 420 3.85 2.48 14.62
C LYS A 420 4.66 3.59 15.28
N LEU A 421 4.25 4.85 15.17
CA LEU A 421 4.91 5.99 15.83
C LEU A 421 4.94 5.82 17.36
N ARG A 422 3.84 5.33 17.95
CA ARG A 422 3.75 4.98 19.38
C ARG A 422 4.63 3.81 19.77
N LYS A 423 4.81 2.79 18.91
CA LYS A 423 5.71 1.66 19.15
C LYS A 423 7.19 2.04 18.97
N ALA A 424 7.49 2.98 18.08
CA ALA A 424 8.83 3.52 17.82
C ALA A 424 9.26 4.64 18.81
N GLY A 425 8.43 5.01 19.78
CA GLY A 425 8.73 6.08 20.74
C GLY A 425 8.76 7.49 20.12
N ARG A 426 8.15 7.68 18.94
CA ARG A 426 8.21 8.94 18.15
C ARG A 426 7.04 9.90 18.41
N LEU A 427 6.17 9.58 19.35
CA LEU A 427 5.21 10.53 19.94
C LEU A 427 5.89 11.24 21.11
N ALA A 428 6.60 12.32 20.79
CA ALA A 428 7.17 13.20 21.79
C ALA A 428 6.06 14.07 22.40
N ARG A 429 6.06 14.18 23.73
CA ARG A 429 5.18 15.11 24.45
C ARG A 429 5.42 16.55 23.97
N ARG A 430 4.36 17.35 23.79
CA ARG A 430 4.44 18.80 23.56
C ARG A 430 4.94 19.54 24.81
N ASP A 431 5.25 20.83 24.69
CA ASP A 431 5.84 21.64 25.78
C ASP A 431 4.82 22.14 26.81
N ASP A 432 3.54 22.26 26.42
CA ASP A 432 2.39 22.63 27.24
C ASP A 432 1.84 21.46 28.09
N GLU A 433 2.05 20.24 27.63
CA GLU A 433 1.68 19.00 28.32
C GLU A 433 2.56 18.75 29.57
N LYS A 434 1.94 18.41 30.71
CA LYS A 434 2.67 18.21 31.98
C LYS A 434 3.40 16.86 32.06
N HIS A 435 4.26 16.67 33.06
CA HIS A 435 4.82 15.34 33.32
C HIS A 435 3.69 14.42 33.84
N GLY A 436 3.51 13.24 33.24
CA GLY A 436 2.32 12.42 33.48
C GLY A 436 1.03 12.92 32.78
N TRP A 437 1.15 13.70 31.70
CA TRP A 437 0.03 14.21 30.89
C TRP A 437 -1.03 13.17 30.44
N LEU A 438 -0.64 11.89 30.32
CA LEU A 438 -1.57 10.83 29.92
C LEU A 438 -2.42 10.34 31.10
N LYS A 439 -3.73 10.57 31.00
CA LYS A 439 -4.79 9.93 31.80
C LYS A 439 -4.58 8.41 31.79
N LYS A 440 -4.39 7.83 32.98
CA LYS A 440 -4.49 6.38 33.18
C LYS A 440 -5.94 5.94 32.99
N VAL A 441 -6.15 4.87 32.23
CA VAL A 441 -7.45 4.21 32.13
C VAL A 441 -7.38 2.87 32.85
N GLU A 442 -7.92 2.87 34.07
CA GLU A 442 -7.93 1.79 35.04
C GLU A 442 -9.36 1.63 35.53
N PHE A 443 -9.83 0.38 35.61
CA PHE A 443 -11.19 -0.01 35.99
C PHE A 443 -11.09 -0.92 37.22
N SER A 444 -12.03 -0.82 38.15
CA SER A 444 -12.06 -1.66 39.34
C SER A 444 -12.19 -3.16 38.98
N PRO A 445 -11.87 -4.10 39.88
CA PRO A 445 -12.12 -5.53 39.65
C PRO A 445 -13.58 -5.81 39.27
N GLU A 446 -14.52 -5.15 39.95
CA GLU A 446 -15.96 -5.33 39.77
C GLU A 446 -16.41 -4.77 38.42
N GLN A 447 -15.96 -3.56 38.05
CA GLN A 447 -16.22 -2.98 36.73
C GLN A 447 -15.71 -3.88 35.60
N ARG A 448 -14.46 -4.37 35.71
CA ARG A 448 -13.88 -5.29 34.72
C ARG A 448 -14.68 -6.59 34.64
N ASP A 449 -15.17 -7.09 35.77
CA ASP A 449 -15.99 -8.28 35.79
C ASP A 449 -17.35 -8.08 35.08
N GLU A 450 -17.87 -6.86 34.94
CA GLU A 450 -19.10 -6.67 34.15
C GLU A 450 -18.89 -7.03 32.67
N PHE A 451 -17.80 -6.56 32.06
CA PHE A 451 -17.64 -6.55 30.59
C PHE A 451 -16.46 -7.35 30.02
N ALA A 452 -15.43 -7.70 30.79
CA ALA A 452 -14.16 -8.19 30.23
C ALA A 452 -14.28 -9.53 29.46
N PHE A 453 -15.12 -10.45 29.95
CA PHE A 453 -15.41 -11.73 29.29
C PHE A 453 -15.96 -11.55 27.86
N ALA A 454 -16.81 -10.53 27.64
CA ALA A 454 -17.39 -10.22 26.34
C ALA A 454 -16.32 -9.70 25.37
N GLY A 455 -15.35 -8.93 25.88
CA GLY A 455 -14.17 -8.49 25.12
C GLY A 455 -13.23 -9.63 24.73
N GLU A 456 -12.95 -10.57 25.64
CA GLU A 456 -12.17 -11.79 25.31
C GLU A 456 -12.87 -12.60 24.22
N ILE A 457 -14.15 -12.95 24.42
CA ILE A 457 -14.88 -13.80 23.49
C ILE A 457 -15.03 -13.12 22.13
N ALA A 458 -15.25 -11.80 22.10
CA ALA A 458 -15.28 -11.05 20.85
C ALA A 458 -13.93 -11.06 20.12
N TRP A 459 -12.80 -10.99 20.83
CA TRP A 459 -11.49 -11.16 20.22
C TRP A 459 -11.35 -12.59 19.66
N ALA A 460 -11.69 -13.64 20.41
CA ALA A 460 -11.57 -15.02 19.93
C ALA A 460 -12.50 -15.33 18.74
N GLU A 461 -13.74 -14.81 18.75
CA GLU A 461 -14.64 -14.90 17.59
C GLU A 461 -14.12 -14.14 16.37
N MET A 462 -13.45 -13.00 16.57
CA MET A 462 -12.88 -12.21 15.48
C MET A 462 -11.58 -12.78 14.93
N GLU A 463 -10.73 -13.39 15.76
CA GLU A 463 -9.50 -14.08 15.34
C GLU A 463 -9.83 -15.32 14.49
N ARG A 464 -10.86 -16.09 14.88
CA ARG A 464 -11.41 -17.18 14.05
C ARG A 464 -12.12 -16.70 12.78
N LYS A 465 -12.69 -15.49 12.77
CA LYS A 465 -13.36 -14.90 11.59
C LYS A 465 -12.38 -14.24 10.62
N PHE A 466 -11.25 -13.75 11.12
CA PHE A 466 -10.20 -13.09 10.36
C PHE A 466 -8.83 -13.66 10.74
N PRO A 467 -8.49 -14.89 10.32
CA PRO A 467 -7.20 -15.50 10.61
C PRO A 467 -6.02 -14.58 10.25
N GLY A 468 -4.96 -14.61 11.06
CA GLY A 468 -3.79 -13.73 10.94
C GLY A 468 -4.00 -12.28 11.41
N TRP A 469 -5.23 -11.82 11.67
CA TRP A 469 -5.46 -10.45 12.16
C TRP A 469 -5.26 -10.33 13.67
N SER A 470 -4.07 -9.86 14.07
CA SER A 470 -3.82 -9.44 15.46
C SER A 470 -4.82 -8.40 15.97
N LEU A 471 -5.09 -8.39 17.27
CA LEU A 471 -5.99 -7.41 17.90
C LEU A 471 -5.58 -5.94 17.63
N ASP A 472 -4.29 -5.65 17.50
CA ASP A 472 -3.83 -4.31 17.07
C ASP A 472 -4.34 -3.96 15.65
N ALA A 473 -4.18 -4.88 14.70
CA ALA A 473 -4.65 -4.67 13.32
C ALA A 473 -6.18 -4.60 13.23
N LEU A 474 -6.89 -5.32 14.09
CA LEU A 474 -8.35 -5.25 14.25
C LEU A 474 -8.77 -3.86 14.75
N LEU A 475 -8.24 -3.39 15.89
CA LEU A 475 -8.61 -2.11 16.50
C LEU A 475 -8.21 -0.91 15.63
N CYS A 476 -7.12 -1.02 14.87
CA CYS A 476 -6.77 -0.02 13.86
C CYS A 476 -7.75 0.03 12.67
N SER A 477 -8.64 -0.94 12.45
CA SER A 477 -9.54 -0.99 11.30
C SER A 477 -10.99 -0.71 11.75
N PRO A 478 -11.57 0.49 11.51
CA PRO A 478 -12.86 0.88 12.09
C PRO A 478 -14.00 -0.12 11.81
N GLY A 479 -14.07 -0.64 10.58
CA GLY A 479 -15.06 -1.65 10.21
C GLY A 479 -14.88 -3.00 10.89
N LYS A 480 -13.65 -3.41 11.22
CA LYS A 480 -13.40 -4.62 12.03
C LYS A 480 -13.60 -4.36 13.52
N ALA A 481 -13.22 -3.19 14.03
CA ALA A 481 -13.50 -2.77 15.40
C ALA A 481 -15.03 -2.74 15.67
N TYR A 482 -15.82 -2.17 14.75
CA TYR A 482 -17.28 -2.22 14.80
C TYR A 482 -17.86 -3.66 14.78
N LEU A 483 -17.24 -4.57 14.02
CA LEU A 483 -17.62 -6.00 14.03
C LEU A 483 -17.26 -6.71 15.33
N PHE A 484 -16.19 -6.29 16.02
CA PHE A 484 -15.86 -6.73 17.37
C PHE A 484 -16.90 -6.23 18.38
N ASP A 485 -17.30 -4.96 18.32
CA ASP A 485 -18.32 -4.38 19.22
C ASP A 485 -19.66 -5.12 19.06
N ARG A 486 -20.11 -5.31 17.82
CA ARG A 486 -21.30 -6.11 17.48
C ARG A 486 -21.18 -7.58 17.85
N THR A 487 -19.97 -8.06 18.14
CA THR A 487 -19.73 -9.41 18.63
C THR A 487 -19.81 -9.45 20.15
N ALA A 488 -19.14 -8.54 20.86
CA ALA A 488 -19.22 -8.39 22.31
C ALA A 488 -20.66 -8.08 22.80
N ALA A 489 -21.39 -7.25 22.06
CA ALA A 489 -22.79 -6.88 22.34
C ALA A 489 -23.79 -8.06 22.28
N LYS A 490 -23.37 -9.27 21.86
CA LYS A 490 -24.16 -10.50 21.99
C LYS A 490 -24.19 -11.06 23.41
N TYR A 491 -23.20 -10.71 24.24
CA TYR A 491 -22.86 -11.31 25.53
C TYR A 491 -23.20 -10.40 26.72
N VAL A 492 -22.95 -9.10 26.55
CA VAL A 492 -23.28 -8.05 27.49
C VAL A 492 -23.95 -6.90 26.73
N LYS A 493 -24.87 -6.17 27.36
CA LYS A 493 -25.61 -5.07 26.74
C LYS A 493 -25.26 -3.75 27.40
N ASP A 494 -25.51 -2.65 26.69
CA ASP A 494 -25.54 -1.30 27.27
C ASP A 494 -24.21 -0.83 27.89
N HIS A 495 -23.08 -1.39 27.42
CA HIS A 495 -21.70 -0.97 27.72
C HIS A 495 -21.06 -0.17 26.59
N ASP A 496 -20.03 0.61 26.93
CA ASP A 496 -19.21 1.37 25.99
C ASP A 496 -18.26 0.44 25.18
N PRO A 497 -18.25 0.52 23.83
CA PRO A 497 -17.25 -0.16 22.99
C PRO A 497 -15.80 0.03 23.44
N ALA A 498 -15.43 1.20 23.97
CA ALA A 498 -14.09 1.49 24.46
C ALA A 498 -13.69 0.56 25.62
N GLU A 499 -14.59 0.31 26.57
CA GLU A 499 -14.41 -0.63 27.69
C GLU A 499 -14.14 -2.05 27.19
N LEU A 500 -15.00 -2.53 26.27
CA LEU A 500 -14.95 -3.87 25.69
C LEU A 500 -13.65 -4.12 24.91
N ARG A 501 -13.24 -3.14 24.09
CA ARG A 501 -11.99 -3.18 23.33
C ARG A 501 -10.77 -3.08 24.26
N TRP A 502 -10.84 -2.26 25.31
CA TRP A 502 -9.76 -2.10 26.29
C TRP A 502 -9.56 -3.34 27.16
N ALA A 503 -10.63 -4.06 27.52
CA ALA A 503 -10.52 -5.35 28.21
C ALA A 503 -9.73 -6.36 27.39
N ALA A 504 -10.08 -6.56 26.11
CA ALA A 504 -9.32 -7.43 25.22
C ALA A 504 -7.86 -6.97 25.06
N LEU A 505 -7.63 -5.66 24.94
CA LEU A 505 -6.28 -5.08 24.82
C LEU A 505 -5.44 -5.23 26.10
N ARG A 506 -6.07 -5.14 27.29
CA ARG A 506 -5.45 -5.42 28.59
C ARG A 506 -5.12 -6.91 28.72
N LEU A 507 -6.07 -7.81 28.42
CA LEU A 507 -5.85 -9.26 28.44
C LEU A 507 -4.68 -9.66 27.52
N ARG A 508 -4.61 -9.12 26.30
CA ARG A 508 -3.47 -9.37 25.39
C ARG A 508 -2.12 -8.98 26.00
N LYS A 509 -2.06 -7.91 26.79
CA LYS A 509 -0.83 -7.43 27.44
C LYS A 509 -0.38 -8.32 28.59
N VAL A 510 -1.30 -8.98 29.30
CA VAL A 510 -0.99 -9.80 30.50
C VAL A 510 -1.05 -11.31 30.28
N ARG A 511 -1.70 -11.82 29.22
CA ARG A 511 -1.89 -13.27 28.99
C ARG A 511 -0.59 -14.08 29.03
N HIS A 512 0.51 -13.50 28.56
CA HIS A 512 1.81 -14.17 28.51
C HIS A 512 2.51 -14.23 29.88
N SER A 513 2.37 -13.21 30.73
CA SER A 513 2.89 -13.27 32.10
C SER A 513 2.03 -14.21 32.96
N LEU A 514 0.70 -14.07 32.91
CA LEU A 514 -0.23 -14.95 33.64
C LEU A 514 -0.04 -16.43 33.26
N ALA A 515 0.15 -16.74 31.99
CA ALA A 515 0.37 -18.12 31.56
C ALA A 515 1.79 -18.64 31.88
N THR A 516 2.79 -17.77 31.96
CA THR A 516 4.12 -18.13 32.47
C THR A 516 4.06 -18.48 33.96
N GLU A 517 3.33 -17.68 34.74
CA GLU A 517 3.13 -17.88 36.18
C GLU A 517 2.28 -19.14 36.46
N ALA A 518 1.18 -19.32 35.73
CA ALA A 518 0.37 -20.55 35.81
C ALA A 518 1.13 -21.82 35.37
N LYS A 519 2.20 -21.68 34.56
CA LYS A 519 3.14 -22.78 34.24
C LYS A 519 4.09 -23.07 35.42
N GLN A 520 4.55 -22.05 36.16
CA GLN A 520 5.40 -22.25 37.35
C GLN A 520 4.65 -23.04 38.44
N TYR A 521 3.37 -22.78 38.65
CA TYR A 521 2.55 -23.46 39.66
C TYR A 521 1.81 -24.72 39.15
N HIS A 522 2.11 -25.21 37.94
CA HIS A 522 1.37 -26.29 37.28
C HIS A 522 1.21 -27.55 38.16
N PHE A 523 2.27 -27.97 38.88
CA PHE A 523 2.27 -29.12 39.78
C PHE A 523 1.30 -29.03 40.97
N VAL A 524 0.76 -27.83 41.26
CA VAL A 524 -0.31 -27.62 42.25
C VAL A 524 -1.66 -27.54 41.54
N LEU A 525 -1.72 -26.83 40.40
CA LEU A 525 -2.94 -26.53 39.65
C LEU A 525 -3.52 -27.76 38.91
N GLU A 526 -2.66 -28.67 38.43
CA GLU A 526 -3.04 -29.91 37.72
C GLU A 526 -4.07 -30.75 38.49
N LYS A 527 -3.99 -30.72 39.83
CA LYS A 527 -4.78 -31.56 40.74
C LYS A 527 -6.19 -31.01 41.02
N LYS A 528 -6.45 -29.75 40.63
CA LYS A 528 -7.77 -29.11 40.75
C LYS A 528 -8.45 -29.12 39.38
N ASP A 529 -9.70 -29.55 39.36
CA ASP A 529 -10.57 -29.59 38.18
C ASP A 529 -12.05 -29.49 38.64
N PHE A 530 -12.98 -29.34 37.71
CA PHE A 530 -14.41 -29.19 37.99
C PHE A 530 -15.00 -30.48 38.61
N PRO A 531 -15.51 -30.43 39.86
CA PRO A 531 -15.92 -31.64 40.58
C PRO A 531 -17.18 -32.30 40.00
N ARG A 532 -18.01 -31.54 39.27
CA ARG A 532 -19.20 -32.02 38.56
C ARG A 532 -19.64 -31.06 37.47
N PHE A 533 -20.29 -31.60 36.44
CA PHE A 533 -20.98 -30.82 35.40
C PHE A 533 -22.49 -30.95 35.56
N GLN A 534 -23.18 -29.82 35.67
CA GLN A 534 -24.63 -29.74 35.84
C GLN A 534 -25.31 -29.44 34.50
N PRO A 535 -26.49 -30.03 34.19
CA PRO A 535 -27.25 -29.67 32.99
C PRO A 535 -27.70 -28.20 33.04
N TRP A 536 -27.43 -27.44 31.98
CA TRP A 536 -27.73 -26.00 31.87
C TRP A 536 -29.21 -25.69 32.13
N SER A 537 -30.11 -26.52 31.58
CA SER A 537 -31.57 -26.41 31.77
C SER A 537 -32.08 -26.75 33.18
N ARG A 538 -31.21 -27.19 34.09
CA ARG A 538 -31.50 -27.40 35.52
C ARG A 538 -30.65 -26.51 36.42
N PHE A 539 -29.78 -25.69 35.85
CA PHE A 539 -28.91 -24.81 36.58
C PHE A 539 -29.70 -23.61 37.12
N LYS A 540 -29.29 -23.11 38.28
CA LYS A 540 -29.91 -22.00 38.99
C LYS A 540 -28.85 -20.96 39.32
N ALA A 541 -28.74 -19.96 38.46
CA ALA A 541 -27.78 -18.87 38.62
C ALA A 541 -28.08 -18.06 39.90
N ASP A 542 -29.37 -17.91 40.23
CA ASP A 542 -29.97 -17.34 41.45
C ASP A 542 -29.44 -17.92 42.79
N LYS A 543 -28.62 -18.97 42.74
CA LYS A 543 -27.99 -19.59 43.91
C LYS A 543 -26.51 -19.28 44.07
N LEU A 544 -25.91 -18.63 43.08
CA LEU A 544 -24.51 -18.23 43.03
C LEU A 544 -24.33 -16.71 42.87
N ASP A 545 -25.41 -15.93 43.01
CA ASP A 545 -25.35 -14.47 43.08
C ASP A 545 -24.35 -14.06 44.19
N GLU A 546 -23.54 -13.04 43.92
CA GLU A 546 -22.44 -12.55 44.78
C GLU A 546 -21.33 -13.59 45.13
N GLN A 547 -21.32 -14.78 44.52
CA GLN A 547 -20.28 -15.80 44.77
C GLN A 547 -19.17 -15.77 43.69
N PRO A 548 -17.92 -15.42 44.05
CA PRO A 548 -16.79 -15.45 43.12
C PRO A 548 -16.36 -16.89 42.80
N GLY A 549 -15.79 -17.10 41.61
CA GLY A 549 -15.23 -18.41 41.22
C GLY A 549 -14.94 -18.57 39.73
N ILE A 550 -14.72 -19.83 39.33
CA ILE A 550 -14.38 -20.24 37.96
C ILE A 550 -15.53 -21.10 37.39
N TYR A 551 -15.85 -20.92 36.12
CA TYR A 551 -16.88 -21.69 35.42
C TYR A 551 -16.44 -22.14 34.02
N LEU A 552 -16.99 -23.28 33.58
CA LEU A 552 -16.78 -23.85 32.25
C LEU A 552 -18.13 -24.18 31.61
N LEU A 553 -18.40 -23.56 30.45
CA LEU A 553 -19.57 -23.80 29.62
C LEU A 553 -19.28 -24.87 28.56
N ARG A 554 -20.17 -25.85 28.40
CA ARG A 554 -20.00 -26.99 27.49
C ARG A 554 -21.23 -27.24 26.60
N ASN A 555 -20.99 -27.62 25.34
CA ASN A 555 -22.05 -28.04 24.42
C ASN A 555 -22.45 -29.52 24.64
N ARG A 556 -23.42 -30.01 23.86
CA ARG A 556 -23.97 -31.37 23.98
C ARG A 556 -22.92 -32.48 23.75
N SER A 557 -21.85 -32.18 23.01
CA SER A 557 -20.73 -33.07 22.72
C SER A 557 -19.64 -33.03 23.80
N LYS A 558 -19.84 -32.28 24.90
CA LYS A 558 -18.87 -31.97 25.97
C LYS A 558 -17.67 -31.12 25.53
N GLU A 559 -17.72 -30.54 24.33
CA GLU A 559 -16.75 -29.56 23.84
C GLU A 559 -16.75 -28.33 24.77
N ALA A 560 -15.57 -27.85 25.15
CA ALA A 560 -15.42 -26.65 25.95
C ALA A 560 -15.74 -25.42 25.07
N LEU A 561 -16.82 -24.71 25.43
CA LEU A 561 -17.23 -23.50 24.71
C LEU A 561 -16.46 -22.29 25.22
N TYR A 562 -16.52 -22.02 26.52
CA TYR A 562 -15.85 -20.89 27.18
C TYR A 562 -15.56 -21.24 28.64
N LEU A 563 -14.46 -20.74 29.17
CA LEU A 563 -14.00 -20.93 30.55
C LEU A 563 -13.55 -19.58 31.09
N GLY A 564 -14.23 -19.10 32.14
CA GLY A 564 -13.97 -17.78 32.74
C GLY A 564 -13.83 -17.87 34.24
N GLU A 565 -13.15 -16.90 34.83
CA GLU A 565 -13.39 -16.50 36.22
C GLU A 565 -14.41 -15.35 36.30
N THR A 566 -14.88 -15.05 37.51
CA THR A 566 -15.77 -13.92 37.81
C THR A 566 -15.84 -13.68 39.31
N LEU A 567 -16.25 -12.47 39.70
CA LEU A 567 -16.56 -12.10 41.08
C LEU A 567 -18.02 -12.43 41.47
N ASP A 568 -18.90 -12.63 40.48
CA ASP A 568 -20.30 -12.98 40.67
C ASP A 568 -20.75 -14.05 39.66
N LEU A 569 -20.66 -15.32 40.05
CA LEU A 569 -21.07 -16.47 39.24
C LEU A 569 -22.54 -16.43 38.85
N GLY A 570 -23.43 -15.91 39.70
CA GLY A 570 -24.86 -15.80 39.43
C GLY A 570 -25.13 -14.81 38.32
N ARG A 571 -24.71 -13.55 38.48
CA ARG A 571 -24.81 -12.50 37.45
C ARG A 571 -24.13 -12.90 36.15
N ARG A 572 -22.93 -13.50 36.22
CA ARG A 572 -22.18 -13.95 35.04
C ARG A 572 -22.90 -15.04 34.26
N LEU A 573 -23.42 -16.06 34.94
CA LEU A 573 -24.09 -17.18 34.28
C LEU A 573 -25.49 -16.79 33.79
N ALA A 574 -26.15 -15.83 34.45
CA ALA A 574 -27.35 -15.17 33.93
C ALA A 574 -27.06 -14.38 32.64
N ALA A 575 -25.96 -13.63 32.57
CA ALA A 575 -25.54 -12.94 31.35
C ALA A 575 -25.29 -13.93 30.18
N HIS A 576 -24.58 -15.03 30.43
CA HIS A 576 -24.40 -16.11 29.43
C HIS A 576 -25.72 -16.79 29.02
N ALA A 577 -26.71 -16.89 29.93
CA ALA A 577 -28.04 -17.42 29.60
C ALA A 577 -28.87 -16.45 28.74
N ALA A 578 -28.72 -15.14 28.94
CA ALA A 578 -29.32 -14.10 28.13
C ALA A 578 -28.60 -13.87 26.78
N ALA A 579 -27.35 -14.32 26.65
CA ALA A 579 -26.51 -14.10 25.48
C ALA A 579 -27.07 -14.77 24.21
N SER A 580 -26.96 -14.05 23.08
CA SER A 580 -27.47 -14.54 21.78
C SER A 580 -26.70 -15.76 21.26
N ALA A 581 -25.41 -15.82 21.57
CA ALA A 581 -24.52 -16.97 21.48
C ALA A 581 -23.38 -16.76 22.51
N PRO A 582 -22.78 -17.82 23.07
CA PRO A 582 -23.08 -19.23 22.93
C PRO A 582 -24.24 -19.69 23.83
N GLY A 583 -24.92 -18.83 24.59
CA GLY A 583 -25.92 -19.24 25.59
C GLY A 583 -26.91 -20.33 25.12
N ARG A 584 -27.35 -20.23 23.85
CA ARG A 584 -28.25 -21.18 23.17
C ARG A 584 -27.63 -22.56 22.84
N SER A 585 -26.30 -22.68 22.81
CA SER A 585 -25.55 -23.92 22.59
C SER A 585 -24.92 -24.51 23.87
N VAL A 586 -24.99 -23.80 25.00
CA VAL A 586 -24.60 -24.34 26.31
C VAL A 586 -25.64 -25.39 26.74
N THR A 587 -25.15 -26.56 27.16
CA THR A 587 -25.98 -27.65 27.69
C THR A 587 -25.49 -28.18 29.02
N GLN A 588 -24.24 -27.89 29.39
CA GLN A 588 -23.65 -28.23 30.68
C GLN A 588 -22.80 -27.07 31.20
N VAL A 589 -22.74 -26.92 32.52
CA VAL A 589 -21.83 -26.00 33.22
C VAL A 589 -21.12 -26.71 34.36
N GLY A 590 -19.80 -26.52 34.46
CA GLY A 590 -19.01 -26.80 35.66
C GLY A 590 -18.72 -25.49 36.40
N VAL A 591 -18.66 -25.53 37.73
CA VAL A 591 -18.25 -24.41 38.58
C VAL A 591 -17.26 -24.87 39.66
N ILE A 592 -16.40 -23.96 40.09
CA ILE A 592 -15.51 -24.06 41.27
C ILE A 592 -15.65 -22.74 42.01
N LEU A 593 -16.05 -22.76 43.29
CA LEU A 593 -16.24 -21.53 44.08
C LEU A 593 -14.90 -21.06 44.64
N SER A 594 -14.72 -19.76 44.89
CA SER A 594 -13.47 -19.27 45.52
C SER A 594 -13.28 -19.78 46.95
N GLU A 595 -14.36 -20.14 47.67
CA GLU A 595 -14.27 -20.82 48.97
C GLU A 595 -13.65 -22.22 48.89
N ASP A 596 -13.66 -22.86 47.71
CA ASP A 596 -12.94 -24.11 47.44
C ASP A 596 -11.44 -23.89 47.11
N LEU A 597 -10.94 -22.65 47.13
CA LEU A 597 -9.59 -22.26 46.66
C LEU A 597 -8.77 -21.56 47.77
N PRO A 598 -7.42 -21.66 47.75
CA PRO A 598 -6.58 -21.03 48.77
C PRO A 598 -6.55 -19.49 48.76
N SER A 599 -6.74 -18.86 47.59
CA SER A 599 -6.70 -17.40 47.40
C SER A 599 -7.28 -16.99 46.03
N ASP A 600 -7.54 -15.70 45.84
CA ASP A 600 -7.93 -15.15 44.53
C ASP A 600 -6.78 -15.21 43.50
N GLU A 601 -5.53 -15.08 43.93
CA GLU A 601 -4.35 -15.30 43.06
C GLU A 601 -4.33 -16.75 42.53
N TYR A 602 -4.66 -17.72 43.38
CA TYR A 602 -4.80 -19.12 42.96
C TYR A 602 -5.98 -19.30 41.98
N ARG A 603 -7.05 -18.48 42.09
CA ARG A 603 -8.19 -18.49 41.17
C ARG A 603 -7.81 -18.01 39.77
N GLU A 604 -7.09 -16.88 39.65
CA GLU A 604 -6.64 -16.36 38.34
C GLU A 604 -5.67 -17.33 37.66
N LEU A 605 -4.70 -17.87 38.41
CA LEU A 605 -3.73 -18.84 37.87
C LEU A 605 -4.38 -20.19 37.51
N LEU A 606 -5.35 -20.67 38.31
CA LEU A 606 -6.12 -21.86 38.00
C LEU A 606 -7.01 -21.67 36.76
N TRP A 607 -7.63 -20.49 36.59
CA TRP A 607 -8.41 -20.16 35.40
C TRP A 607 -7.55 -20.29 34.13
N VAL A 608 -6.37 -19.65 34.11
CA VAL A 608 -5.46 -19.72 32.95
C VAL A 608 -4.95 -21.15 32.71
N ASN A 609 -4.62 -21.89 33.77
CA ASN A 609 -4.21 -23.30 33.67
C ASN A 609 -5.34 -24.19 33.11
N LEU A 610 -6.60 -23.95 33.50
CA LEU A 610 -7.76 -24.66 32.99
C LEU A 610 -8.07 -24.28 31.54
N VAL A 611 -7.91 -23.01 31.13
CA VAL A 611 -8.02 -22.60 29.71
C VAL A 611 -7.03 -23.39 28.86
N GLY A 612 -5.77 -23.53 29.30
CA GLY A 612 -4.78 -24.37 28.63
C GLY A 612 -5.19 -25.86 28.54
N ARG A 613 -5.65 -26.45 29.65
CA ARG A 613 -6.08 -27.86 29.70
C ARG A 613 -7.34 -28.18 28.88
N TYR A 614 -8.30 -27.26 28.83
CA TYR A 614 -9.60 -27.49 28.19
C TYR A 614 -9.69 -26.95 26.74
N ASN A 615 -8.74 -26.11 26.32
CA ASN A 615 -8.71 -25.39 25.04
C ASN A 615 -10.10 -24.90 24.56
N PRO A 616 -10.82 -24.05 25.33
CA PRO A 616 -12.20 -23.70 25.02
C PRO A 616 -12.31 -22.80 23.78
N ARG A 617 -13.23 -23.14 22.88
CA ARG A 617 -13.37 -22.54 21.55
C ARG A 617 -13.48 -21.00 21.55
N LEU A 618 -14.03 -20.41 22.61
CA LEU A 618 -14.30 -18.98 22.74
C LEU A 618 -13.33 -18.23 23.68
N ASN A 619 -12.38 -18.91 24.31
CA ASN A 619 -11.25 -18.23 24.93
C ASN A 619 -10.21 -17.86 23.88
N ILE A 620 -9.31 -16.97 24.23
CA ILE A 620 -8.07 -16.75 23.47
C ILE A 620 -7.06 -17.83 23.84
N PRO A 621 -6.34 -18.45 22.87
CA PRO A 621 -5.33 -19.47 23.16
C PRO A 621 -4.28 -18.98 24.18
N ALA A 622 -4.35 -19.55 25.39
CA ALA A 622 -3.36 -19.36 26.43
C ALA A 622 -2.27 -20.43 26.28
N LEU A 623 -1.22 -20.05 25.53
CA LEU A 623 -0.05 -20.85 25.14
C LEU A 623 -0.29 -21.87 24.02
N GLU A 624 0.36 -21.62 22.88
CA GLU A 624 1.11 -22.69 22.21
C GLU A 624 2.32 -23.01 23.10
N VAL A 625 2.25 -24.09 23.86
CA VAL A 625 3.40 -24.70 24.53
C VAL A 625 3.35 -26.19 24.23
N THR A 626 4.25 -26.64 23.36
CA THR A 626 4.74 -28.01 23.43
C THR A 626 5.33 -28.23 24.81
N LEU A 627 4.87 -29.28 25.47
CA LEU A 627 5.60 -29.88 26.58
C LEU A 627 6.62 -30.82 25.95
N ASP A 628 7.90 -30.50 26.12
CA ASP A 628 9.00 -31.45 25.96
C ASP A 628 9.03 -32.42 27.16
#